data_AF-A0A351HI42-F1
#
_entry.id   AF-A0A351HI42-F1
#
_cell.length_a   1.000
_cell.length_b   1.000
_cell.length_c   1.000
_cell.angle_alpha   90.00
_cell.angle_beta   90.00
_cell.angle_gamma   90.00
#
_symmetry.space_group_name_H-M   'P 1'
#
loop_
_entity.id
_entity.type
_entity.pdbx_description
1 polymer ?
#
loop_
_entity_poly.entity_id
_entity_poly.type
_entity_poly.pdbx_seq_one_letter_code
_entity_poly.pdbx_strand_id
1 'polypeptide(L)'
;MNFFKINMSKVTLFSGSIAIGLAAIMWGFDGVVLTPRLFNLDVLFVVMVLHLLPFLLMNLFLYKEYQQLNGFSKRDVLILTAVVLTGGALGTTAIVKALFLVNFQQLSIVV
;
A
#
# COMPACT_ATOMS: atom_id res chain seq x y z
N MET A 1 14.78 -33.51 4.62
CA MET A 1 14.51 -32.15 4.09
C MET A 1 13.11 -32.14 3.49
N ASN A 2 12.08 -31.96 4.33
CA ASN A 2 10.66 -31.96 3.93
C ASN A 2 10.01 -30.67 4.46
N PHE A 3 10.49 -29.53 4.01
CA PHE A 3 9.83 -28.25 4.26
C PHE A 3 9.08 -27.85 2.99
N PHE A 4 7.80 -27.51 3.15
CA PHE A 4 6.90 -26.99 2.12
C PHE A 4 6.23 -28.00 1.18
N LYS A 5 5.28 -28.77 1.73
CA LYS A 5 4.14 -29.26 0.94
C LYS A 5 2.89 -28.53 1.43
N ILE A 6 2.71 -27.28 0.99
CA ILE A 6 1.44 -26.58 1.21
C ILE A 6 0.42 -27.20 0.25
N ASN A 7 -0.48 -28.00 0.80
CA ASN A 7 -1.64 -28.54 0.08
C ASN A 7 -2.69 -27.43 -0.06
N MET A 8 -2.45 -26.48 -0.97
CA MET A 8 -3.41 -25.42 -1.25
C MET A 8 -4.49 -25.99 -2.17
N SER A 9 -5.76 -25.90 -1.77
CA SER A 9 -6.86 -26.34 -2.64
C SER A 9 -6.88 -25.44 -3.90
N LYS A 10 -7.22 -25.99 -5.08
CA LYS A 10 -7.30 -25.18 -6.32
C LYS A 10 -8.17 -23.93 -6.16
N VAL A 11 -9.19 -23.99 -5.28
CA VAL A 11 -10.08 -22.89 -4.92
C VAL A 11 -9.34 -21.75 -4.21
N THR A 12 -8.46 -22.07 -3.25
CA THR A 12 -7.63 -21.06 -2.56
C THR A 12 -6.61 -20.38 -3.47
N LEU A 13 -6.05 -21.14 -4.43
CA LEU A 13 -5.08 -20.62 -5.40
C LEU A 13 -5.75 -19.69 -6.42
N PHE A 14 -6.97 -20.03 -6.85
CA PHE A 14 -7.78 -19.19 -7.74
C PHE A 14 -8.23 -17.90 -7.05
N SER A 15 -8.78 -17.99 -5.85
CA SER A 15 -9.21 -16.82 -5.06
C SER A 15 -8.04 -15.88 -4.72
N GLY A 16 -6.90 -16.45 -4.30
CA GLY A 16 -5.69 -15.67 -4.02
C GLY A 16 -5.16 -14.94 -5.25
N SER A 17 -5.15 -15.61 -6.41
CA SER A 17 -4.71 -14.98 -7.67
C SER A 17 -5.61 -13.80 -8.07
N ILE A 18 -6.92 -13.93 -7.90
CA ILE A 18 -7.87 -12.84 -8.17
C ILE A 18 -7.64 -11.66 -7.22
N ALA A 19 -7.42 -11.94 -5.93
CA ALA A 19 -7.15 -10.89 -4.94
C ALA A 19 -5.86 -10.12 -5.25
N ILE A 20 -4.80 -10.81 -5.67
CA ILE A 20 -3.54 -10.18 -6.11
C ILE A 20 -3.77 -9.32 -7.35
N GLY A 21 -4.50 -9.84 -8.34
CA GLY A 21 -4.83 -9.09 -9.56
C GLY A 21 -5.62 -7.81 -9.27
N LEU A 22 -6.63 -7.90 -8.42
CA LEU A 22 -7.41 -6.74 -7.97
C LEU A 22 -6.55 -5.72 -7.22
N ALA A 23 -5.67 -6.18 -6.32
CA ALA A 23 -4.75 -5.29 -5.60
C ALA A 23 -3.82 -4.53 -6.56
N ALA A 24 -3.28 -5.21 -7.58
CA ALA A 24 -2.43 -4.58 -8.59
C ALA A 24 -3.20 -3.53 -9.42
N ILE A 25 -4.44 -3.81 -9.81
CA ILE A 25 -5.30 -2.85 -10.52
C ILE A 25 -5.58 -1.62 -9.65
N MET A 26 -5.92 -1.81 -8.37
CA MET A 26 -6.19 -0.70 -7.44
C MET A 26 -4.96 0.17 -7.21
N TRP A 27 -3.78 -0.45 -7.08
CA TRP A 27 -2.51 0.29 -6.95
C TRP A 27 -2.17 1.08 -8.22
N GLY A 28 -2.33 0.49 -9.40
CA GLY A 28 -2.11 1.19 -10.67
C GLY A 28 -3.11 2.33 -10.92
N PHE A 29 -4.38 2.14 -10.54
CA PHE A 29 -5.40 3.19 -10.62
C PHE A 29 -5.01 4.42 -9.78
N ASP A 30 -4.52 4.20 -8.56
CA ASP A 30 -4.09 5.26 -7.67
C ASP A 30 -2.90 6.08 -8.22
N GLY A 31 -1.87 5.37 -8.73
CA GLY A 31 -0.68 5.99 -9.30
C GLY A 31 -0.91 6.72 -10.64
N VAL A 32 -1.83 6.23 -11.48
CA VAL A 32 -2.07 6.78 -12.83
C VAL A 32 -3.21 7.80 -12.86
N VAL A 33 -4.24 7.64 -12.03
CA VAL A 33 -5.45 8.47 -12.10
C VAL A 33 -5.51 9.49 -10.96
N LEU A 34 -5.23 9.08 -9.72
CA LEU A 34 -5.38 9.94 -8.55
C LEU A 34 -4.17 10.87 -8.38
N THR A 35 -2.96 10.32 -8.37
CA THR A 35 -1.73 11.07 -8.09
C THR A 35 -1.49 12.24 -9.07
N PRO A 36 -1.72 12.11 -10.39
CA PRO A 36 -1.52 13.22 -11.33
C PRO A 36 -2.54 14.35 -11.19
N ARG A 37 -3.77 14.04 -10.75
CA ARG A 37 -4.83 15.04 -10.55
C ARG A 37 -4.58 15.93 -9.34
N LEU A 38 -3.74 15.48 -8.40
CA LEU A 38 -3.39 16.20 -7.18
C LEU A 38 -2.05 16.96 -7.28
N PHE A 39 -1.45 17.03 -8.47
CA PHE A 39 -0.14 17.68 -8.70
C PHE A 39 -0.05 19.15 -8.28
N ASN A 40 -1.16 19.88 -8.34
CA ASN A 40 -1.21 21.28 -7.94
C ASN A 40 -1.23 21.48 -6.41
N LEU A 41 -1.26 20.41 -5.61
CA LEU A 41 -1.26 20.46 -4.15
C LEU A 41 0.10 20.11 -3.58
N ASP A 42 0.35 20.51 -2.33
CA ASP A 42 1.59 20.14 -1.64
C ASP A 42 1.74 18.61 -1.54
N VAL A 43 2.93 18.12 -1.86
CA VAL A 43 3.22 16.67 -1.94
C VAL A 43 2.91 15.95 -0.62
N LEU A 44 3.17 16.59 0.51
CA LEU A 44 2.92 16.01 1.83
C LEU A 44 1.41 15.83 2.07
N PHE A 45 0.61 16.79 1.61
CA PHE A 45 -0.85 16.70 1.67
C PHE A 45 -1.38 15.56 0.78
N VAL A 46 -0.85 15.42 -0.44
CA VAL A 46 -1.22 14.34 -1.35
C VAL A 46 -0.96 12.98 -0.71
N VAL A 47 0.24 12.79 -0.15
CA VAL A 47 0.62 11.52 0.51
C VAL A 47 -0.25 11.25 1.74
N MET A 48 -0.62 12.28 2.49
CA MET A 48 -1.53 12.16 3.63
C MET A 48 -2.91 11.67 3.19
N VAL A 49 -3.50 12.26 2.16
CA VAL A 49 -4.78 11.82 1.59
C VAL A 49 -4.68 10.39 1.05
N LEU A 50 -3.56 10.06 0.40
CA LEU A 50 -3.30 8.73 -0.15
C LEU A 50 -3.29 7.62 0.89
N HIS A 51 -2.85 7.92 2.12
CA HIS A 51 -2.87 6.96 3.21
C HIS A 51 -4.20 7.01 3.96
N LEU A 52 -4.78 8.20 4.13
CA LEU A 52 -6.01 8.39 4.90
C LEU A 52 -7.21 7.73 4.22
N LEU A 53 -7.35 7.84 2.90
CA LEU A 53 -8.53 7.34 2.19
C LEU A 53 -8.60 5.80 2.21
N PRO A 54 -7.52 5.04 1.88
CA PRO A 54 -7.49 3.59 2.07
C PRO A 54 -7.61 3.19 3.53
N PHE A 55 -6.99 3.94 4.46
CA PHE A 55 -7.12 3.65 5.90
C PHE A 55 -8.58 3.73 6.37
N LEU A 56 -9.31 4.80 5.98
CA LEU A 56 -10.72 4.96 6.30
C LEU A 56 -11.58 3.87 5.64
N LEU A 57 -11.30 3.53 4.38
CA LEU A 57 -12.00 2.46 3.68
C LEU A 57 -11.76 1.12 4.36
N MET A 58 -10.50 0.77 4.67
CA MET A 58 -10.15 -0.45 5.37
C MET A 58 -10.76 -0.49 6.77
N ASN A 59 -10.83 0.64 7.47
CA ASN A 59 -11.44 0.71 8.79
C ASN A 59 -12.92 0.27 8.78
N LEU A 60 -13.66 0.49 7.69
CA LEU A 60 -15.04 0.02 7.55
C LEU A 60 -15.15 -1.51 7.44
N PHE A 61 -14.18 -2.15 6.78
CA PHE A 61 -14.20 -3.60 6.54
C PHE A 61 -13.46 -4.40 7.62
N LEU A 62 -12.36 -3.88 8.18
CA LEU A 62 -11.41 -4.60 9.04
C LEU A 62 -11.48 -4.19 10.52
N TYR A 63 -12.56 -3.55 10.98
CA TYR A 63 -12.68 -3.09 12.37
C TYR A 63 -12.51 -4.20 13.44
N LYS A 64 -12.68 -5.47 13.09
CA LYS A 64 -12.49 -6.60 14.02
C LYS A 64 -11.02 -6.95 14.24
N GLU A 65 -10.17 -6.67 13.26
CA GLU A 65 -8.74 -7.01 13.31
C GLU A 65 -7.97 -6.18 14.32
N TYR A 66 -8.53 -5.06 14.80
CA TYR A 66 -7.96 -4.29 15.91
C TYR A 66 -7.77 -5.13 17.19
N GLN A 67 -8.56 -6.20 17.38
CA GLN A 67 -8.38 -7.10 18.52
C GLN A 67 -7.02 -7.82 18.51
N GLN A 68 -6.41 -8.02 17.33
CA GLN A 68 -5.11 -8.67 17.20
C GLN A 68 -3.95 -7.79 17.67
N LEU A 69 -4.13 -6.46 17.73
CA LEU A 69 -3.11 -5.53 18.20
C LEU A 69 -2.77 -5.73 19.69
N ASN A 70 -3.69 -6.33 20.46
CA ASN A 70 -3.46 -6.64 21.88
C ASN A 70 -2.39 -7.71 22.11
N GLY A 71 -2.02 -8.48 21.08
CA GLY A 71 -0.99 -9.51 21.15
C GLY A 71 0.43 -9.01 20.85
N PHE A 72 0.61 -7.73 20.52
CA PHE A 72 1.90 -7.24 20.01
C PHE A 72 2.91 -6.97 21.13
N SER A 73 4.14 -7.44 20.91
CA SER A 73 5.27 -7.10 21.76
C SER A 73 5.78 -5.69 21.44
N LYS A 74 6.49 -5.07 22.39
CA LYS A 74 7.15 -3.76 22.19
C LYS A 74 8.12 -3.76 21.01
N ARG A 75 8.71 -4.91 20.70
CA ARG A 75 9.60 -5.07 19.53
C ARG A 75 8.82 -5.02 18.21
N ASP A 76 7.65 -5.66 18.17
CA ASP A 76 6.80 -5.68 16.96
C ASP A 76 6.31 -4.27 16.63
N VAL A 77 5.91 -3.52 17.66
CA VAL A 77 5.52 -2.11 17.52
C VAL A 77 6.70 -1.28 17.00
N LEU A 78 7.92 -1.49 17.51
CA LEU A 78 9.10 -0.74 17.06
C LEU A 78 9.43 -1.02 15.59
N ILE A 79 9.37 -2.29 15.17
CA ILE A 79 9.61 -2.70 13.78
C ILE A 79 8.53 -2.11 12.87
N LEU A 80 7.25 -2.24 13.23
CA LEU A 80 6.15 -1.69 12.45
C LEU A 80 6.25 -0.16 12.33
N THR A 81 6.62 0.52 13.41
CA THR A 81 6.86 1.96 13.39
C THR A 81 7.97 2.32 12.42
N ALA A 82 9.09 1.59 12.44
CA ALA A 82 10.20 1.81 11.50
C ALA A 82 9.77 1.61 10.04
N VAL A 83 9.01 0.55 9.74
CA VAL A 83 8.50 0.26 8.40
C VAL A 83 7.55 1.36 7.90
N VAL A 84 6.61 1.79 8.74
CA VAL A 84 5.63 2.84 8.37
C VAL A 84 6.32 4.20 8.20
N LEU A 85 7.33 4.52 9.02
CA LEU A 85 8.08 5.78 8.88
C LEU A 85 8.95 5.79 7.62
N THR A 86 9.70 4.72 7.37
CA THR A 86 10.67 4.67 6.26
C THR A 86 10.03 4.36 4.92
N GLY A 87 9.23 3.31 4.84
CA GLY A 87 8.55 2.90 3.61
C GLY A 87 7.26 3.66 3.36
N GLY A 88 6.40 3.77 4.38
CA GLY A 88 5.09 4.42 4.26
C GLY A 88 5.21 5.92 4.04
N ALA A 89 5.66 6.66 5.05
CA ALA A 89 5.70 8.12 5.00
C ALA A 89 6.86 8.66 4.13
N LEU A 90 8.11 8.32 4.46
CA LEU A 90 9.28 8.84 3.74
C LEU A 90 9.37 8.27 2.31
N GLY A 91 9.13 6.97 2.13
CA GLY A 91 9.18 6.33 0.81
C GLY A 91 8.12 6.88 -0.14
N THR A 92 6.86 6.96 0.28
CA THR A 92 5.78 7.45 -0.59
C THR A 92 5.93 8.94 -0.90
N THR A 93 6.34 9.77 0.08
CA THR A 93 6.63 11.19 -0.19
C THR A 93 7.77 11.36 -1.21
N ALA A 94 8.82 10.53 -1.14
CA ALA A 94 9.90 10.54 -2.12
C ALA A 94 9.42 10.16 -3.53
N ILE A 95 8.59 9.12 -3.66
CA ILE A 95 8.03 8.70 -4.96
C ILE A 95 7.13 9.78 -5.55
N VAL A 96 6.19 10.34 -4.77
CA VAL A 96 5.28 11.39 -5.24
C VAL A 96 6.05 12.67 -5.57
N LYS A 97 7.06 13.05 -4.76
CA LYS A 97 7.95 14.18 -5.10
C LYS A 97 8.68 13.94 -6.42
N ALA A 98 9.21 12.74 -6.64
CA ALA A 98 9.90 12.42 -7.88
C ALA A 98 8.96 12.53 -9.08
N LEU A 99 7.74 11.98 -8.98
CA LEU A 99 6.70 12.10 -10.01
C LEU A 99 6.33 13.55 -10.30
N PHE A 100 6.27 14.40 -9.26
CA PHE A 100 5.91 15.80 -9.43
C PHE A 100 7.05 16.60 -10.08
N LEU A 101 8.31 16.30 -9.75
CA LEU A 101 9.47 16.97 -10.36
C LEU A 101 9.60 16.67 -11.86
N VAL A 102 9.20 15.48 -12.31
CA VAL A 102 9.25 15.09 -13.73
C VAL A 102 8.03 15.52 -14.55
N ASN A 103 7.10 16.30 -13.98
CA ASN A 103 5.87 16.79 -14.64
C ASN A 103 5.09 15.69 -15.38
N PHE A 104 5.17 14.44 -14.91
CA PHE A 104 4.56 13.28 -15.57
C PHE A 104 4.98 13.04 -17.04
N GLN A 105 6.01 13.72 -17.56
CA GLN A 105 6.39 13.67 -18.98
C GLN A 105 7.03 12.34 -19.42
N GLN A 106 7.21 11.38 -18.50
CA GLN A 106 7.88 10.10 -18.79
C GLN A 106 7.26 8.91 -18.05
N LEU A 107 5.92 8.86 -17.94
CA LEU A 107 5.17 7.77 -17.28
C LEU A 107 5.27 6.38 -17.97
N SER A 108 6.14 6.18 -18.97
CA SER A 108 6.23 4.93 -19.72
C SER A 108 7.49 4.08 -19.48
N ILE A 109 8.46 4.51 -18.67
CA ILE A 109 9.68 3.71 -18.44
C ILE A 109 9.89 3.47 -16.94
N VAL A 110 9.52 2.25 -16.55
CA VAL A 110 9.81 1.52 -15.30
C VAL A 110 8.87 1.82 -14.12
N VAL A 111 7.73 1.11 -14.13
CA VAL A 111 7.13 0.49 -12.93
C VAL A 111 7.23 -1.02 -13.11
#